data_AF-Q8CYQ9-F1
#
_entry.id   AF-Q8CYQ9-F1
#
_cell.length_a   1.000
_cell.length_b   1.000
_cell.length_c   1.000
_cell.angle_alpha   90.00
_cell.angle_beta   90.00
_cell.angle_gamma   90.00
#
_symmetry.space_group_name_H-M   'P 1'
#
loop_
_entity.id
_entity.type
_entity.pdbx_description
1 polymer ?
#
loop_
_entity_poly.entity_id
_entity_poly.type
_entity_poly.pdbx_seq_one_letter_code
_entity_poly.pdbx_strand_id
1 'polypeptide(L)'
;MIPHTDIVHNLAEKVVVVRLEKPVTFHNMIAPGKEVEVSLLFFIINNSSSSQTNILAQLMDFFTGNGHLEDLSKISEPEKLYAYIDEAIA
;
A
#
# COMPACT_ATOMS: atom_id res chain seq x y z
N MET A 1 0.34 5.39 -1.80
CA MET A 1 0.41 4.95 -3.21
C MET A 1 0.42 3.43 -3.26
N ILE A 2 -0.08 2.81 -4.34
CA ILE A 2 -0.12 1.34 -4.50
C ILE A 2 0.68 0.92 -5.75
N PRO A 3 2.03 0.99 -5.73
CA PRO A 3 2.82 0.59 -6.89
C PRO A 3 2.66 -0.91 -7.16
N HIS A 4 2.50 -1.26 -8.42
CA HIS A 4 2.37 -2.64 -8.88
C HIS A 4 2.81 -2.73 -10.35
N THR A 5 2.97 -3.94 -10.85
CA THR A 5 3.31 -4.20 -12.24
C THR A 5 2.59 -5.46 -12.73
N ASP A 6 2.70 -5.77 -14.02
CA ASP A 6 2.05 -6.93 -14.62
C ASP A 6 2.51 -8.23 -13.95
N ILE A 7 1.56 -9.15 -13.77
CA ILE A 7 1.76 -10.39 -13.01
C ILE A 7 2.90 -11.26 -13.52
N VAL A 8 3.23 -11.15 -14.81
CA VAL A 8 4.31 -11.89 -15.48
C VAL A 8 5.71 -11.51 -14.97
N HIS A 9 5.83 -10.39 -14.27
CA HIS A 9 7.09 -9.91 -13.70
C HIS A 9 7.26 -10.26 -12.22
N ASN A 10 6.28 -10.94 -11.62
CA ASN A 10 6.30 -11.27 -10.19
C ASN A 10 6.43 -12.79 -9.98
N LEU A 11 7.21 -13.17 -8.97
CA LEU A 11 7.44 -14.58 -8.62
C LEU A 11 6.66 -15.01 -7.36
N ALA A 12 5.98 -14.10 -6.70
CA ALA A 12 5.31 -14.33 -5.42
C ALA A 12 4.03 -13.51 -5.28
N GLU A 13 3.25 -13.82 -4.25
CA GLU A 13 2.11 -13.03 -3.78
C GLU A 13 2.46 -12.41 -2.41
N LYS A 14 2.70 -11.10 -2.39
CA LYS A 14 3.12 -10.31 -1.22
C LYS A 14 2.60 -8.87 -1.32
N VAL A 15 2.33 -8.28 -0.16
CA VAL A 15 2.24 -6.83 0.00
C VAL A 15 3.46 -6.36 0.77
N VAL A 16 4.17 -5.35 0.23
CA VAL A 16 5.31 -4.72 0.91
C VAL A 16 4.94 -3.29 1.26
N VAL A 17 5.02 -2.95 2.54
CA VAL A 17 4.68 -1.62 3.03
C VAL A 17 5.95 -0.83 3.29
N VAL A 18 6.03 0.36 2.71
CA VAL A 18 7.19 1.24 2.81
C VAL A 18 6.75 2.60 3.32
N ARG A 19 7.35 3.04 4.42
CA ARG A 19 7.28 4.42 4.87
C ARG A 19 8.52 5.17 4.39
N LEU A 20 8.31 6.29 3.72
CA LEU A 20 9.38 7.18 3.32
C LEU A 20 9.72 8.13 4.46
N GLU A 21 11.03 8.37 4.67
CA GLU A 21 11.50 9.35 5.67
C GLU A 21 11.02 10.77 5.35
N LYS A 22 10.90 11.09 4.05
CA LYS A 22 10.37 12.34 3.53
C LYS A 22 9.36 12.03 2.44
N PRO A 23 8.25 12.79 2.35
CA PRO A 23 7.32 12.64 1.24
C PRO A 23 8.02 12.79 -0.12
N VAL A 24 7.57 12.00 -1.09
CA VAL A 24 8.01 12.06 -2.48
C VAL A 24 6.79 12.35 -3.34
N THR A 25 6.95 13.24 -4.32
CA THR A 25 5.89 13.62 -5.26
C THR A 25 5.60 12.50 -6.25
N PHE A 26 4.33 12.13 -6.39
CA PHE A 26 3.81 11.21 -7.40
C PHE A 26 2.70 11.90 -8.21
N HIS A 27 2.44 11.42 -9.43
CA HIS A 27 1.24 11.81 -10.17
C HIS A 27 0.03 10.98 -9.71
N ASN A 28 -1.12 11.64 -9.58
CA ASN A 28 -2.36 11.00 -9.23
C ASN A 28 -2.82 10.04 -10.35
N MET A 29 -3.19 8.82 -10.00
CA MET A 29 -3.57 7.79 -10.99
C MET A 29 -4.85 8.14 -11.77
N ILE A 30 -5.81 8.84 -11.16
CA ILE A 30 -7.09 9.22 -11.79
C ILE A 30 -6.93 10.53 -12.58
N ALA A 31 -6.13 11.46 -12.05
CA ALA A 31 -5.88 12.76 -12.67
C ALA A 31 -4.37 13.01 -12.80
N PRO A 32 -3.69 12.48 -13.83
CA PRO A 32 -2.21 12.51 -13.94
C PRO A 32 -1.58 13.90 -13.90
N GLY A 33 -2.32 14.95 -14.30
CA GLY A 33 -1.87 16.34 -14.20
C GLY A 33 -1.85 16.90 -12.76
N LYS A 34 -2.35 16.14 -11.77
CA LYS A 34 -2.28 16.49 -10.35
C LYS A 34 -1.19 15.68 -9.68
N GLU A 35 -0.37 16.37 -8.91
CA GLU A 35 0.64 15.76 -8.06
C GLU A 35 0.09 15.46 -6.66
N VAL A 36 0.68 14.47 -6.00
CA VAL A 36 0.35 14.06 -4.64
C VAL A 36 1.64 13.75 -3.88
N GLU A 37 1.75 14.26 -2.66
CA GLU A 37 2.87 13.95 -1.77
C GLU A 37 2.61 12.61 -1.08
N VAL A 38 3.47 11.63 -1.33
CA VAL A 38 3.32 10.26 -0.81
C VAL A 38 4.39 10.03 0.26
N SER A 39 3.96 9.59 1.44
CA SER A 39 4.84 9.11 2.52
C SER A 39 4.71 7.61 2.78
N LEU A 40 3.65 6.97 2.29
CA LEU A 40 3.35 5.56 2.53
C LEU A 40 3.03 4.84 1.20
N LEU A 41 3.72 3.74 0.95
CA LEU A 41 3.53 2.89 -0.22
C LEU A 41 3.14 1.47 0.19
N PHE A 42 2.21 0.89 -0.56
CA PHE A 42 1.80 -0.51 -0.47
C PHE A 42 2.08 -1.15 -1.81
N PHE A 43 3.26 -1.76 -1.95
CA PHE A 43 3.60 -2.49 -3.17
C PHE A 43 2.81 -3.78 -3.23
N ILE A 44 2.12 -4.01 -4.35
CA ILE A 44 1.51 -5.30 -4.65
C ILE A 44 2.46 -6.07 -5.54
N ILE A 45 2.92 -7.20 -5.04
CA ILE A 45 3.69 -8.21 -5.78
C ILE A 45 2.74 -9.40 -5.92
N ASN A 46 2.24 -9.68 -7.11
CA ASN A 46 1.32 -10.78 -7.33
C ASN A 46 1.61 -11.46 -8.66
N ASN A 47 1.55 -12.79 -8.69
CA ASN A 47 1.84 -13.59 -9.88
C ASN A 47 0.58 -14.21 -10.52
N SER A 48 -0.61 -13.87 -10.00
CA SER A 48 -1.89 -14.29 -10.56
C SER A 48 -2.89 -13.12 -10.62
N SER A 49 -3.72 -13.10 -11.66
CA SER A 49 -4.72 -12.04 -11.90
C SER A 49 -5.89 -12.12 -10.93
N SER A 50 -6.31 -13.32 -10.51
CA SER A 50 -7.33 -13.48 -9.47
C SER A 50 -6.88 -12.93 -8.12
N SER A 51 -5.60 -13.06 -7.78
CA SER A 51 -5.05 -12.54 -6.52
C SER A 51 -5.00 -11.00 -6.51
N GLN A 52 -4.76 -10.36 -7.66
CA GLN A 52 -4.65 -8.90 -7.74
C GLN A 52 -5.93 -8.19 -7.27
N THR A 53 -7.08 -8.61 -7.81
CA THR A 53 -8.37 -7.97 -7.51
C THR A 53 -8.72 -8.15 -6.03
N ASN A 54 -8.41 -9.32 -5.47
CA ASN A 54 -8.65 -9.60 -4.05
C ASN A 54 -7.76 -8.73 -3.15
N ILE A 55 -6.46 -8.63 -3.45
CA ILE A 55 -5.53 -7.79 -2.68
C ILE A 55 -5.93 -6.31 -2.76
N LEU A 56 -6.33 -5.83 -3.95
CA LEU A 56 -6.81 -4.46 -4.11
C LEU A 56 -8.06 -4.20 -3.28
N ALA A 57 -9.03 -5.11 -3.27
CA ALA A 57 -10.24 -4.97 -2.45
C ALA A 57 -9.89 -4.90 -0.95
N GLN A 58 -9.04 -5.81 -0.46
CA GLN A 58 -8.59 -5.82 0.93
C GLN A 58 -7.85 -4.53 1.32
N LEU A 59 -6.98 -4.02 0.43
CA LEU A 59 -6.30 -2.75 0.67
C LEU A 59 -7.28 -1.58 0.69
N MET A 60 -8.27 -1.54 -0.20
CA MET A 60 -9.29 -0.49 -0.21
C MET A 60 -10.16 -0.53 1.05
N ASP A 61 -10.57 -1.72 1.51
CA ASP A 61 -11.29 -1.90 2.77
C ASP A 61 -10.44 -1.42 3.95
N PHE A 62 -9.17 -1.81 3.99
CA PHE A 62 -8.22 -1.34 5.00
C PHE A 62 -8.01 0.18 4.99
N PHE A 63 -7.90 0.81 3.81
CA PHE A 63 -7.72 2.26 3.70
C PHE A 63 -8.97 3.08 4.05
N THR A 64 -10.15 2.51 3.81
CA THR A 64 -11.44 3.15 4.10
C THR A 64 -11.99 2.80 5.49
N GLY A 65 -11.37 1.83 6.17
CA GLY A 65 -11.62 1.50 7.56
C GLY A 65 -11.32 2.66 8.51
N ASN A 66 -11.89 2.58 9.71
CA ASN A 66 -11.85 3.68 10.66
C ASN A 66 -10.43 3.89 11.24
N GLY A 67 -9.74 4.93 10.76
CA GLY A 67 -8.53 5.48 11.39
C GLY A 67 -7.21 4.88 10.94
N HIS A 68 -7.20 3.79 10.18
CA HIS A 68 -5.97 3.06 9.83
C HIS A 68 -4.90 3.93 9.16
N LEU A 69 -5.27 4.74 8.17
CA LEU A 69 -4.30 5.63 7.52
C LEU A 69 -3.75 6.70 8.46
N GLU A 70 -4.57 7.22 9.37
CA GLU A 70 -4.13 8.22 10.35
C GLU A 70 -3.18 7.59 11.36
N ASP A 71 -3.48 6.40 11.86
CA ASP A 71 -2.63 5.67 12.80
C ASP A 71 -1.29 5.30 12.15
N LEU A 72 -1.32 4.72 10.95
CA LEU A 72 -0.11 4.41 10.19
C LEU A 72 0.73 5.67 9.92
N SER A 73 0.11 6.83 9.73
CA SER A 73 0.84 8.09 9.53
C SER A 73 1.69 8.50 10.75
N LYS A 74 1.37 8.00 11.95
CA LYS A 74 2.08 8.28 13.21
C LYS A 74 3.19 7.27 13.50
N ILE A 75 3.17 6.10 12.85
CA ILE A 75 4.15 5.03 13.07
C ILE A 75 5.37 5.23 12.18
N SER A 76 6.55 5.38 12.78
CA SER A 76 7.83 5.53 12.07
C SER A 76 8.70 4.26 12.07
N GLU A 77 8.46 3.34 13.01
CA GLU A 77 9.29 2.16 13.22
C GLU A 77 8.76 0.98 12.39
N PRO A 78 9.58 0.32 11.56
CA PRO A 78 9.14 -0.77 10.68
C PRO A 78 8.45 -1.92 11.40
N GLU A 79 8.94 -2.31 12.58
CA GLU A 79 8.39 -3.42 13.37
C GLU A 79 7.00 -3.08 13.92
N LYS A 80 6.80 -1.82 14.37
CA LYS A 80 5.48 -1.35 14.81
C LYS A 80 4.52 -1.22 13.64
N LEU A 81 5.03 -0.81 12.47
CA LEU A 81 4.23 -0.70 11.25
C LEU A 81 3.72 -2.09 10.85
N TYR A 82 4.62 -3.08 10.86
CA TYR A 82 4.26 -4.48 10.63
C TYR A 82 3.23 -4.97 11.65
N ALA A 83 3.49 -4.81 12.95
CA ALA A 83 2.61 -5.29 14.00
C ALA A 83 1.20 -4.69 13.92
N TYR A 84 1.08 -3.39 13.63
CA TYR A 84 -0.23 -2.74 13.47
C TYR A 84 -0.99 -3.31 12.28
N ILE A 85 -0.33 -3.50 11.14
CA ILE A 85 -0.97 -4.03 9.93
C ILE A 85 -1.39 -5.48 10.16
N ASP A 86 -0.52 -6.30 10.78
CA ASP A 86 -0.81 -7.70 11.11
C ASP A 86 -2.03 -7.82 12.04
N GLU A 87 -2.13 -6.98 13.07
CA GLU A 87 -3.29 -6.93 13.97
C GLU A 87 -4.57 -6.49 13.25
N ALA A 88 -4.46 -5.51 12.35
CA ALA A 88 -5.63 -4.94 11.67
C ALA A 88 -6.18 -5.81 10.54
N ILE A 89 -5.42 -6.79 10.04
CA ILE A 89 -5.85 -7.71 8.97
C ILE A 89 -6.17 -9.14 9.47
N ALA A 90 -5.93 -9.43 10.75
CA ALA A 90 -6.21 -10.72 11.37
C ALA A 90 -7.72 -10.98 11.52
#